data_AF-A0AAW9HQB9-F1
#
_entry.id   AF-A0AAW9HQB9-F1
#
_cell.length_a   1.000
_cell.length_b   1.000
_cell.length_c   1.000
_cell.angle_alpha   90.00
_cell.angle_beta   90.00
_cell.angle_gamma   90.00
#
_symmetry.space_group_name_H-M   'P 1'
#
loop_
_entity.id
_entity.type
_entity.pdbx_description
1 polymer ?
#
loop_
_entity_poly.entity_id
_entity_poly.type
_entity_poly.pdbx_seq_one_letter_code
_entity_poly.pdbx_strand_id
1 'polypeptide(L)'
;MKNQVNHRSIREKGNGTLEALAILVMLVLPLLMFTVESTGITRARAVAAQAAQEAARSFATADNTASGTARARAVVHAAVSDAAVSGAALSGAPPRISCSAHPCLSPGARITVTVEVSVPLAYFGRTVLIEQSASTTVDRFREARP
;
A
#
# COMPACT_ATOMS: atom_id res chain seq x y z
N MET A 1 -38.62 -3.39 -70.20
CA MET A 1 -38.10 -2.48 -69.16
C MET A 1 -37.60 -3.31 -67.98
N LYS A 2 -36.27 -3.46 -67.81
CA LYS A 2 -35.67 -4.11 -66.62
C LYS A 2 -35.07 -3.01 -65.75
N ASN A 3 -35.71 -2.73 -64.62
CA ASN A 3 -35.28 -1.72 -63.66
C ASN A 3 -34.20 -2.33 -62.75
N GLN A 4 -32.95 -1.95 -62.95
CA GLN A 4 -31.82 -2.40 -62.13
C GLN A 4 -31.80 -1.58 -60.82
N VAL A 5 -32.18 -2.20 -59.72
CA VAL A 5 -32.03 -1.64 -58.36
C VAL A 5 -30.54 -1.70 -57.99
N ASN A 6 -29.87 -0.55 -58.03
CA ASN A 6 -28.44 -0.45 -57.72
C ASN A 6 -28.24 -0.42 -56.20
N HIS A 7 -28.01 -1.58 -55.58
CA HIS A 7 -27.48 -1.66 -54.22
C HIS A 7 -26.01 -1.22 -54.22
N ARG A 8 -25.74 0.06 -53.95
CA ARG A 8 -24.39 0.55 -53.71
C ARG A 8 -23.81 -0.19 -52.49
N SER A 9 -22.82 -1.04 -52.74
CA SER A 9 -22.06 -1.74 -51.71
C SER A 9 -21.33 -0.75 -50.80
N ILE A 10 -21.24 -1.17 -49.55
CA ILE A 10 -20.66 -0.52 -48.39
C ILE A 10 -19.37 0.24 -48.72
N ARG A 11 -19.30 1.49 -48.25
CA ARG A 11 -18.11 2.33 -48.29
C ARG A 11 -17.08 1.83 -47.26
N GLU A 12 -16.53 0.64 -47.50
CA GLU A 12 -15.38 0.08 -46.79
C GLU A 12 -14.10 0.74 -47.33
N LYS A 13 -13.86 1.99 -46.93
CA LYS A 13 -12.52 2.58 -46.88
C LYS A 13 -12.29 3.06 -45.47
N GLY A 14 -12.22 2.10 -44.55
CA GLY A 14 -11.63 2.29 -43.23
C GLY A 14 -10.19 2.72 -43.44
N ASN A 15 -9.85 3.92 -42.97
CA ASN A 15 -8.49 4.41 -43.01
C ASN A 15 -7.68 3.55 -42.03
N GLY A 16 -7.01 2.50 -42.51
CA GLY A 16 -6.33 1.51 -41.65
C GLY A 16 -5.33 2.13 -40.67
N THR A 17 -4.80 3.32 -40.96
CA THR A 17 -3.98 4.10 -40.05
C THR A 17 -4.77 4.66 -38.86
N LEU A 18 -6.01 5.13 -39.08
CA LEU A 18 -6.87 5.64 -38.00
C LEU A 18 -7.40 4.52 -37.10
N GLU A 19 -7.72 3.35 -37.66
CA GLU A 19 -8.15 2.20 -36.87
C GLU A 19 -7.01 1.66 -36.00
N ALA A 20 -5.81 1.55 -36.56
CA ALA A 20 -4.61 1.19 -35.79
C ALA A 20 -4.32 2.21 -34.69
N LEU A 21 -4.46 3.51 -34.98
CA LEU A 21 -4.30 4.56 -33.99
C LEU A 21 -5.37 4.47 -32.89
N ALA A 22 -6.63 4.20 -33.24
CA ALA A 22 -7.71 4.04 -32.27
C ALA A 22 -7.44 2.87 -31.31
N ILE A 23 -7.00 1.72 -31.83
CA ILE A 23 -6.61 0.56 -31.01
C ILE A 23 -5.41 0.91 -30.12
N LEU A 24 -4.39 1.58 -30.66
CA LEU A 24 -3.23 1.99 -29.90
C LEU A 24 -3.62 2.90 -28.74
N VAL A 25 -4.43 3.93 -28.97
CA VAL A 25 -4.90 4.85 -27.92
C VAL A 25 -5.75 4.11 -26.90
N MET A 26 -6.64 3.24 -27.34
CA MET A 26 -7.50 2.43 -26.46
C MET A 26 -6.69 1.48 -25.57
N LEU A 27 -5.50 1.05 -26.00
CA LEU A 27 -4.59 0.22 -25.22
C LEU A 27 -3.64 1.03 -24.33
N VAL A 28 -3.06 2.11 -24.85
CA VAL A 28 -2.08 2.92 -24.13
C VAL A 28 -2.73 3.68 -22.98
N LEU A 29 -3.93 4.23 -23.16
CA LEU A 29 -4.62 5.00 -22.14
C LEU A 29 -4.86 4.21 -20.84
N PRO A 30 -5.44 2.98 -20.84
CA PRO A 30 -5.61 2.22 -19.61
C PRO A 30 -4.27 1.77 -19.00
N LEU A 31 -3.25 1.49 -19.83
CA LEU A 31 -1.91 1.17 -19.32
C LEU A 31 -1.30 2.36 -18.55
N LEU A 32 -1.41 3.58 -19.08
CA LEU A 32 -0.93 4.78 -18.39
C LEU A 32 -1.66 4.97 -17.06
N MET A 33 -2.98 4.83 -17.03
CA MET A 33 -3.74 4.90 -15.78
C MET A 33 -3.30 3.84 -14.77
N PHE A 34 -3.10 2.60 -15.23
CA PHE A 34 -2.60 1.52 -14.39
C PHE A 34 -1.23 1.85 -13.77
N THR A 35 -0.31 2.42 -14.55
CA THR A 35 1.02 2.78 -14.02
C THR A 35 0.91 3.81 -12.88
N VAL A 36 0.09 4.85 -13.03
CA VAL A 36 -0.10 5.89 -11.99
C VAL A 36 -0.64 5.26 -10.71
N GLU A 37 -1.71 4.47 -10.80
CA GLU A 37 -2.33 3.82 -9.63
C GLU A 37 -1.38 2.83 -8.94
N SER A 38 -0.59 2.06 -9.71
CA SER A 38 0.36 1.09 -9.16
C SER A 38 1.50 1.73 -8.34
N THR A 39 1.89 2.98 -8.67
CA THR A 39 2.90 3.71 -7.91
C THR A 39 2.41 4.09 -6.51
N GLY A 40 1.14 4.48 -6.38
CA GLY A 40 0.52 4.78 -5.09
C GLY A 40 0.51 3.56 -4.17
N ILE A 41 0.10 2.40 -4.69
CA ILE A 41 0.10 1.13 -3.95
C ILE A 41 1.52 0.77 -3.49
N THR A 42 2.51 0.89 -4.38
CA THR A 42 3.90 0.52 -4.07
C THR A 42 4.48 1.42 -2.99
N ARG A 43 4.21 2.73 -3.05
CA ARG A 43 4.64 3.70 -2.03
C ARG A 43 3.97 3.41 -0.69
N ALA A 44 2.66 3.16 -0.67
CA ALA A 44 1.94 2.84 0.56
C ALA A 44 2.46 1.56 1.23
N ARG A 45 2.80 0.51 0.44
CA ARG A 45 3.47 -0.69 0.97
C ARG A 45 4.81 -0.36 1.61
N ALA A 46 5.63 0.46 0.96
CA ALA A 46 6.93 0.86 1.49
C ALA A 46 6.79 1.65 2.80
N VAL A 47 5.87 2.62 2.85
CA VAL A 47 5.57 3.42 4.04
C VAL A 47 5.08 2.52 5.18
N ALA A 48 4.11 1.64 4.93
CA ALA A 48 3.59 0.73 5.94
C ALA A 48 4.67 -0.24 6.48
N ALA A 49 5.53 -0.75 5.61
CA ALA A 49 6.65 -1.61 5.99
C ALA A 49 7.70 -0.86 6.84
N GLN A 50 8.07 0.37 6.44
CA GLN A 50 8.99 1.22 7.19
C GLN A 50 8.41 1.58 8.56
N ALA A 51 7.15 2.03 8.61
CA ALA A 51 6.46 2.35 9.85
C ALA A 51 6.39 1.14 10.80
N ALA A 52 6.10 -0.05 10.28
CA ALA A 52 6.08 -1.28 11.07
C ALA A 52 7.46 -1.60 11.65
N GLN A 53 8.53 -1.48 10.85
CA GLN A 53 9.90 -1.74 11.30
C GLN A 53 10.34 -0.75 12.38
N GLU A 54 10.08 0.54 12.18
CA GLU A 54 10.46 1.59 13.12
C GLU A 54 9.67 1.48 14.42
N ALA A 55 8.37 1.21 14.33
CA ALA A 55 7.53 0.95 15.48
C ALA A 55 7.99 -0.27 16.27
N ALA A 56 8.32 -1.38 15.60
CA ALA A 56 8.85 -2.58 16.25
C ALA A 56 10.16 -2.28 17.02
N ARG A 57 11.09 -1.55 16.41
CA ARG A 57 12.34 -1.13 17.07
C ARG A 57 12.09 -0.21 18.27
N SER A 58 11.20 0.78 18.13
CA SER A 58 10.84 1.69 19.21
C SER A 58 10.16 1.00 20.39
N PHE A 59 9.41 -0.08 20.11
CA PHE A 59 8.77 -0.89 21.13
C PHE A 59 9.83 -1.69 21.89
N ALA A 60 10.75 -2.34 21.19
CA ALA A 60 11.78 -3.18 21.78
C ALA A 60 12.73 -2.42 22.73
N THR A 61 12.91 -1.11 22.51
CA THR A 61 13.75 -0.24 23.36
C THR A 61 12.98 0.49 24.45
N ALA A 62 11.67 0.30 24.56
CA ALA A 62 10.87 0.90 25.62
C ALA A 62 11.12 0.22 26.97
N ASP A 63 10.85 0.93 28.08
CA ASP A 63 11.07 0.39 29.42
C ASP A 63 10.06 -0.71 29.79
N ASN A 64 8.80 -0.51 29.39
CA ASN A 64 7.70 -1.43 29.67
C ASN A 64 6.74 -1.52 28.47
N THR A 65 5.82 -2.50 28.51
CA THR A 65 4.91 -2.79 27.41
C THR A 65 3.91 -1.66 27.13
N ALA A 66 3.48 -0.92 28.16
CA ALA A 66 2.57 0.21 28.00
C ALA A 66 3.25 1.38 27.29
N SER A 67 4.46 1.76 27.72
CA SER A 67 5.25 2.82 27.07
C SER A 67 5.69 2.41 25.65
N GLY A 68 6.03 1.13 25.44
CA GLY A 68 6.32 0.59 24.11
C GLY A 68 5.12 0.67 23.16
N THR A 69 3.92 0.32 23.63
CA THR A 69 2.69 0.41 22.85
C THR A 69 2.38 1.86 22.45
N ALA A 70 2.51 2.80 23.39
CA ALA A 70 2.30 4.22 23.13
C ALA A 70 3.32 4.78 22.13
N ARG A 71 4.62 4.45 22.29
CA ARG A 71 5.69 4.85 21.36
C ARG A 71 5.46 4.28 19.96
N ALA A 72 5.18 2.99 19.85
CA ALA A 72 4.91 2.34 18.56
C ALA A 72 3.74 3.01 17.83
N ARG A 73 2.64 3.34 18.54
CA ARG A 73 1.51 4.07 17.96
C ARG A 73 1.90 5.46 17.46
N ALA A 74 2.66 6.21 18.26
CA ALA A 74 3.13 7.54 17.89
C ALA A 74 4.05 7.51 16.65
N VAL A 75 4.96 6.52 16.58
CA VAL A 75 5.85 6.31 15.43
C VAL A 75 5.06 6.00 14.17
N VAL A 76 4.10 5.06 14.23
CA VAL A 76 3.25 4.74 13.07
C VAL A 76 2.45 5.96 12.63
N HIS A 77 1.87 6.70 13.57
CA HIS A 77 1.11 7.90 13.25
C HIS A 77 1.99 8.94 12.57
N ALA A 78 3.18 9.22 13.10
CA ALA A 78 4.13 10.16 12.51
C ALA A 78 4.54 9.73 11.09
N ALA A 79 4.97 8.47 10.91
CA ALA A 79 5.43 7.94 9.64
C ALA A 79 4.33 7.98 8.55
N VAL A 80 3.09 7.60 8.89
CA VAL A 80 1.99 7.64 7.92
C VAL A 80 1.50 9.07 7.67
N SER A 81 1.54 9.94 8.68
CA SER A 81 1.16 11.36 8.50
C SER A 81 2.10 12.10 7.57
N ASP A 82 3.40 11.80 7.61
CA ASP A 82 4.39 12.36 6.67
C ASP A 82 4.13 11.88 5.23
N ALA A 83 3.72 10.62 5.08
CA ALA A 83 3.33 10.05 3.79
C ALA A 83 1.97 10.52 3.25
N ALA A 84 1.12 11.16 4.07
CA ALA A 84 -0.26 11.50 3.71
C ALA A 84 -0.39 12.49 2.53
N VAL A 85 0.68 13.25 2.24
CA VAL A 85 0.78 14.12 1.06
C VAL A 85 0.62 13.32 -0.26
N SER A 86 0.84 12.01 -0.23
CA SER A 86 0.77 11.12 -1.39
C SER A 86 -0.56 10.34 -1.53
N GLY A 87 -1.57 10.65 -0.72
CA GLY A 87 -2.91 10.03 -0.77
C GLY A 87 -3.05 8.75 0.07
N ALA A 88 -1.97 8.26 0.68
CA ALA A 88 -2.04 7.17 1.65
C ALA A 88 -2.51 7.69 3.03
N ALA A 89 -3.48 7.04 3.64
CA ALA A 89 -3.96 7.39 4.97
C ALA A 89 -3.99 6.16 5.88
N LEU A 90 -3.88 6.35 7.19
CA LEU A 90 -4.18 5.26 8.14
C LEU A 90 -5.60 4.76 7.92
N SER A 91 -5.80 3.45 8.00
CA SER A 91 -7.13 2.82 7.86
C SER A 91 -8.12 3.15 9.00
N GLY A 92 -7.78 4.09 9.88
CA GLY A 92 -8.54 4.41 11.11
C GLY A 92 -8.33 3.43 12.26
N ALA A 93 -7.72 2.26 12.00
CA ALA A 93 -7.34 1.31 13.03
C ALA A 93 -5.93 1.62 13.59
N PRO A 94 -5.70 1.48 14.92
CA PRO A 94 -4.36 1.56 15.48
C PRO A 94 -3.50 0.37 15.02
N PRO A 95 -2.17 0.50 15.00
CA PRO A 95 -1.28 -0.62 14.69
C PRO A 95 -1.49 -1.78 15.66
N ARG A 96 -1.50 -3.00 15.13
CA ARG A 96 -1.62 -4.23 15.92
C ARG A 96 -0.25 -4.68 16.37
N ILE A 97 -0.13 -5.08 17.64
CA ILE A 97 1.13 -5.54 18.24
C ILE A 97 0.89 -6.95 18.77
N SER A 98 1.76 -7.88 18.37
CA SER A 98 1.74 -9.28 18.82
C SER A 98 3.10 -9.66 19.37
N CYS A 99 3.11 -10.47 20.44
CA CYS A 99 4.30 -10.89 21.15
C CYS A 99 4.35 -12.40 21.24
N SER A 100 5.54 -12.98 21.05
CA SER A 100 5.72 -14.43 21.19
C SER A 100 5.74 -14.92 22.65
N ALA A 101 5.92 -14.02 23.61
CA ALA A 101 5.97 -14.30 25.05
C ALA A 101 5.39 -13.13 25.85
N HIS A 102 4.98 -13.42 27.09
CA HIS A 102 4.49 -12.44 28.05
C HIS A 102 5.35 -12.52 29.32
N PRO A 103 5.98 -11.41 29.78
CA PRO A 103 5.90 -10.03 29.25
C PRO A 103 6.52 -9.87 27.85
N CYS A 104 5.95 -9.00 26.99
CA CYS A 104 6.44 -8.80 25.61
C CYS A 104 7.92 -8.39 25.51
N LEU A 105 8.46 -7.81 26.57
CA LEU A 105 9.85 -7.34 26.64
C LEU A 105 10.77 -8.32 27.38
N SER A 106 10.36 -9.58 27.53
CA SER A 106 11.24 -10.63 28.03
C SER A 106 12.42 -10.86 27.06
N PRO A 107 13.63 -11.14 27.58
CA PRO A 107 14.79 -11.44 26.74
C PRO A 107 14.50 -12.50 25.67
N GLY A 108 14.85 -12.22 24.41
CA GLY A 108 14.62 -13.14 23.30
C GLY A 108 13.18 -13.23 22.77
N ALA A 109 12.21 -12.49 23.34
CA ALA A 109 10.86 -12.43 22.79
C ALA A 109 10.84 -11.78 21.40
N ARG A 110 9.97 -12.26 20.52
CA ARG A 110 9.71 -11.66 19.22
C ARG A 110 8.48 -10.76 19.30
N ILE A 111 8.66 -9.50 18.94
CA ILE A 111 7.61 -8.50 18.82
C ILE A 111 7.30 -8.34 17.33
N THR A 112 6.02 -8.43 16.97
CA THR A 112 5.54 -8.18 15.61
C THR A 112 4.58 -7.01 15.63
N VAL A 113 4.86 -5.99 14.82
CA VAL A 113 4.00 -4.83 14.63
C VAL A 113 3.40 -4.89 13.23
N THR A 114 2.08 -4.74 13.14
CA THR A 114 1.32 -4.75 11.90
C THR A 114 0.66 -3.39 11.71
N VAL A 115 0.89 -2.79 10.55
CA VAL A 115 0.40 -1.46 10.15
C VAL A 115 -0.54 -1.61 8.97
N GLU A 116 -1.67 -0.91 9.03
CA GLU A 116 -2.70 -0.94 8.00
C GLU A 116 -2.92 0.46 7.42
N VAL A 117 -2.74 0.58 6.11
CA VAL A 117 -2.83 1.84 5.36
C VAL A 117 -3.87 1.69 4.27
N SER A 118 -4.73 2.68 4.13
CA SER A 118 -5.72 2.78 3.05
C SER A 118 -5.19 3.65 1.91
N VAL A 119 -5.41 3.22 0.67
CA VAL A 119 -5.04 3.95 -0.55
C VAL A 119 -6.29 4.12 -1.43
N PRO A 120 -6.71 5.35 -1.75
CA PRO A 120 -7.78 5.60 -2.70
C PRO A 120 -7.26 5.43 -4.14
N LEU A 121 -7.92 4.58 -4.91
CA LEU A 121 -7.71 4.43 -6.35
C LEU A 121 -8.70 5.32 -7.08
N ALA A 122 -8.25 6.50 -7.50
CA ALA A 122 -9.10 7.56 -8.03
C ALA A 122 -9.81 7.12 -9.33
N TYR A 123 -9.10 6.42 -10.21
CA TYR A 123 -9.65 5.97 -11.49
C TYR A 123 -10.71 4.88 -11.32
N PHE A 124 -10.58 4.04 -10.30
CA PHE A 124 -11.49 2.92 -10.06
C PHE A 124 -12.58 3.25 -9.04
N GLY A 125 -12.51 4.40 -8.36
CA GLY A 125 -13.47 4.80 -7.33
C GLY A 125 -13.50 3.85 -6.13
N ARG A 126 -12.36 3.23 -5.80
CA ARG A 126 -12.26 2.22 -4.73
C ARG A 126 -11.10 2.54 -3.80
N THR A 127 -11.24 2.19 -2.53
CA THR A 127 -10.14 2.24 -1.56
C THR A 127 -9.64 0.82 -1.30
N VAL A 128 -8.33 0.65 -1.29
CA VAL A 128 -7.67 -0.63 -1.00
C VAL A 128 -6.95 -0.53 0.34
N LEU A 129 -7.09 -1.57 1.16
CA LEU A 129 -6.38 -1.73 2.43
C LEU A 129 -5.10 -2.51 2.19
N ILE A 130 -4.00 -1.99 2.71
CA ILE A 130 -2.67 -2.56 2.61
C ILE A 130 -2.18 -2.82 4.03
N GLU A 131 -1.94 -4.08 4.33
CA GLU A 131 -1.37 -4.51 5.59
C GLU A 131 0.10 -4.88 5.40
N GLN A 132 0.97 -4.37 6.27
CA GLN A 132 2.37 -4.76 6.34
C GLN A 132 2.77 -5.01 7.79
N SER A 133 3.61 -6.02 8.00
CA SER A 133 4.09 -6.39 9.34
C SER A 133 5.61 -6.46 9.37
N ALA A 134 6.20 -6.06 10.49
CA ALA A 134 7.61 -6.22 10.77
C ALA A 134 7.80 -6.82 12.16
N SER A 135 8.79 -7.71 12.28
CA SER A 135 9.14 -8.32 13.55
C SER A 135 10.55 -7.94 13.99
N THR A 136 10.74 -7.71 15.28
CA THR A 136 12.05 -7.56 15.92
C THR A 136 12.15 -8.50 17.11
N THR A 137 13.36 -8.87 17.48
CA THR A 137 13.63 -9.66 18.69
C THR A 137 14.16 -8.74 19.79
N VAL A 138 13.63 -8.90 21.01
CA VAL A 138 14.17 -8.26 22.20
C VAL A 138 15.56 -8.81 22.46
N ASP A 139 16.51 -7.90 22.71
CA ASP A 139 17.89 -8.30 23.00
C ASP A 139 17.91 -9.25 24.22
N ARG A 140 18.60 -10.38 24.05
CA ARG A 140 18.80 -11.36 25.11
C ARG A 140 19.62 -10.82 26.29
N PHE A 141 20.37 -9.74 26.07
CA PHE A 141 21.22 -9.10 27.09
C PHE A 141 20.57 -7.90 27.79
N ARG A 142 19.26 -7.65 27.58
CA ARG A 142 18.54 -6.51 28.17
C ARG A 142 18.60 -6.45 29.71
N GLU A 143 18.83 -7.58 30.37
CA GLU A 143 18.98 -7.70 31.83
C GLU A 143 20.44 -7.65 32.31
N ALA A 144 21.42 -7.71 31.41
CA ALA A 144 22.85 -7.81 31.74
C ALA A 144 23.60 -6.47 31.73
N ARG A 145 22.89 -5.34 31.90
CA ARG A 145 23.53 -4.02 32.02
C ARG A 145 23.81 -3.73 33.51
N PRO A 146 25.07 -3.81 33.97
CA PRO A 146 25.46 -3.42 35.33
C PRO A 146 25.35 -1.91 35.54
#